data_AF-A0A9D6I1M5-F1
#
_entry.id   AF-A0A9D6I1M5-F1
#
_cell.length_a   1.000
_cell.length_b   1.000
_cell.length_c   1.000
_cell.angle_alpha   90.00
_cell.angle_beta   90.00
_cell.angle_gamma   90.00
#
_symmetry.space_group_name_H-M   'P 1'
#
loop_
_entity.id
_entity.type
_entity.pdbx_description
1 polymer ?
#
loop_
_entity_poly.entity_id
_entity_poly.type
_entity_poly.pdbx_seq_one_letter_code
_entity_poly.pdbx_strand_id
1 'polypeptide(L)'
;MKKKTLVLVISSLVVGLTYILPPLIIAQHLQGAEQPFVLNYNIHRDELIYMSRAREIYDGHWPPVDLHFKEQTPTVLNAFPSFIMAQTLKLFHGNPNTAYLAIIFIVPAILFLIFFWLGRYLFDSFGWAVFFAYVGILTPIALRILNFDGA
;
A
#
# COMPACT_ATOMS: atom_id res chain seq x y z
N MET A 1 7.18 16.07 25.59
CA MET A 1 6.62 15.99 24.22
C MET A 1 7.58 15.36 23.22
N LYS A 2 8.82 15.84 23.06
CA LYS A 2 9.78 15.34 22.04
C LYS A 2 9.96 13.81 21.99
N LYS A 3 10.08 13.13 23.15
CA LYS A 3 10.22 11.66 23.21
C LYS A 3 9.00 10.90 22.68
N LYS A 4 7.78 11.36 22.98
CA LYS A 4 6.53 10.71 22.53
C LYS A 4 6.35 10.86 21.02
N THR A 5 6.61 12.06 20.50
CA THR A 5 6.59 12.31 19.05
C THR A 5 7.63 11.49 18.32
N LEU A 6 8.85 11.38 18.87
CA LEU A 6 9.91 10.55 18.30
C LEU A 6 9.48 9.07 18.22
N VAL A 7 8.88 8.54 19.29
CA VAL A 7 8.34 7.17 19.30
C VAL A 7 7.32 6.99 18.18
N LEU A 8 6.38 7.94 18.00
CA LEU A 8 5.38 7.84 16.92
C LEU A 8 6.00 7.83 15.53
N VAL A 9 6.97 8.71 15.28
CA VAL A 9 7.65 8.79 13.98
C VAL A 9 8.38 7.48 13.71
N ILE A 10 9.17 6.99 14.67
CA ILE A 10 9.88 5.72 14.53
C ILE A 10 8.90 4.57 14.32
N SER A 11 7.82 4.49 15.11
CA SER A 11 6.79 3.46 14.96
C SER A 11 6.14 3.49 13.58
N SER A 12 5.78 4.66 13.05
CA SER A 12 5.20 4.78 11.70
C SER A 12 6.18 4.33 10.61
N LEU A 13 7.46 4.65 10.75
CA LEU A 13 8.50 4.21 9.81
C LEU A 13 8.70 2.70 9.88
N VAL A 14 8.73 2.12 11.07
CA VAL A 14 8.83 0.67 11.28
C VAL A 14 7.65 -0.04 10.60
N VAL A 15 6.43 0.46 10.78
CA VAL A 15 5.25 -0.11 10.10
C VAL A 15 5.41 -0.05 8.57
N GLY A 16 5.77 1.11 8.01
CA GLY A 16 6.02 1.22 6.58
C GLY A 16 7.09 0.24 6.09
N LEU A 17 8.19 0.08 6.85
CA LEU A 17 9.26 -0.87 6.56
C LEU A 17 8.74 -2.32 6.59
N THR A 18 7.90 -2.70 7.56
CA THR A 18 7.34 -4.06 7.63
C THR A 18 6.56 -4.43 6.36
N TYR A 19 5.89 -3.46 5.72
CA TYR A 19 5.12 -3.69 4.50
C TYR A 19 5.98 -3.73 3.23
N ILE A 20 7.02 -2.90 3.12
CA ILE A 20 7.88 -2.83 1.93
C ILE A 20 9.05 -3.84 1.95
N LEU A 21 9.48 -4.32 3.12
CA LEU A 21 10.66 -5.18 3.23
C LEU A 21 10.50 -6.54 2.51
N PRO A 22 9.36 -7.26 2.63
CA PRO A 22 9.16 -8.50 1.88
C PRO A 22 9.30 -8.35 0.36
N PRO A 23 8.61 -7.39 -0.33
CA PRO A 23 8.79 -7.24 -1.76
C PRO A 23 10.19 -6.77 -2.16
N LEU A 24 10.91 -6.01 -1.31
CA LEU A 24 12.30 -5.65 -1.58
C LEU A 24 13.25 -6.85 -1.53
N ILE A 25 13.07 -7.76 -0.56
CA ILE A 25 13.86 -8.99 -0.48
C ILE A 25 13.61 -9.86 -1.71
N ILE A 26 12.35 -9.99 -2.13
CA ILE A 26 11.99 -10.73 -3.35
C ILE A 26 12.63 -10.08 -4.58
N ALA A 27 12.56 -8.75 -4.71
CA ALA A 27 13.16 -8.03 -5.83
C ALA A 27 14.68 -8.25 -5.92
N GLN A 28 15.39 -8.20 -4.79
CA GLN A 28 16.83 -8.47 -4.74
C GLN A 28 17.18 -9.90 -5.16
N HIS A 29 16.39 -10.88 -4.69
CA HIS A 29 16.60 -12.29 -5.04
C HIS A 29 16.40 -12.54 -6.54
N LEU A 30 15.34 -11.97 -7.12
CA LEU A 30 15.04 -12.12 -8.56
C LEU A 30 16.08 -11.42 -9.45
N GLN A 31 16.56 -10.24 -9.05
CA GLN A 31 17.64 -9.55 -9.77
C GLN A 31 18.92 -10.39 -9.81
N GLY A 32 19.26 -11.07 -8.71
CA GLY A 32 20.40 -11.99 -8.65
C GLY A 32 20.23 -13.24 -9.52
N ALA A 33 18.99 -13.58 -9.88
CA ALA A 33 18.64 -14.70 -10.76
C ALA A 33 18.38 -14.26 -12.22
N GLU A 34 18.71 -13.02 -12.59
CA GLU A 34 18.41 -12.41 -13.90
C GLU A 34 16.92 -12.43 -14.29
N GLN A 35 16.03 -12.53 -13.30
CA GLN A 35 14.59 -12.50 -13.50
C GLN A 35 14.03 -11.11 -13.22
N PRO A 36 13.14 -10.56 -14.07
CA PRO A 36 12.54 -9.27 -13.82
C PRO A 36 11.61 -9.34 -12.60
N PHE A 37 11.78 -8.40 -11.66
CA PHE A 37 10.77 -8.17 -10.63
C PHE A 37 9.55 -7.53 -11.29
N VAL A 38 8.51 -8.34 -11.47
CA VAL A 38 7.20 -7.90 -11.95
C VAL A 38 6.21 -8.15 -10.83
N LEU A 39 5.41 -7.15 -10.49
CA LEU A 39 4.27 -7.32 -9.61
C LEU A 39 3.37 -8.42 -10.20
N ASN A 40 3.32 -9.57 -9.54
CA ASN A 40 2.72 -10.77 -10.10
C ASN A 40 1.18 -10.64 -10.12
N TYR A 41 0.61 -10.69 -11.34
CA TYR A 41 -0.84 -10.68 -11.59
C TYR A 41 -1.61 -11.76 -10.83
N ASN A 42 -1.00 -12.90 -10.51
CA ASN A 42 -1.69 -13.98 -9.81
C ASN A 42 -1.83 -13.73 -8.30
N ILE A 43 -0.98 -12.88 -7.72
CA ILE A 43 -0.95 -12.61 -6.26
C ILE A 43 -1.56 -11.23 -5.96
N HIS A 44 -1.52 -10.28 -6.90
CA HIS A 44 -1.95 -8.88 -6.70
C HIS A 44 -3.07 -8.47 -7.67
N ARG A 45 -3.87 -9.44 -8.15
CA ARG A 45 -4.84 -9.26 -9.23
C ARG A 45 -5.80 -8.08 -8.99
N ASP A 46 -6.29 -7.94 -7.77
CA ASP A 46 -7.23 -6.86 -7.40
C ASP A 46 -6.55 -5.49 -7.25
N GLU A 47 -5.29 -5.49 -6.81
CA GLU A 47 -4.48 -4.27 -6.59
C GLU A 47 -3.93 -3.73 -7.93
N LEU A 48 -3.68 -4.61 -8.91
CA LEU A 48 -3.19 -4.25 -10.25
C LEU A 48 -4.26 -3.65 -11.17
N ILE A 49 -5.55 -3.90 -10.91
CA ILE A 49 -6.65 -3.18 -11.60
C ILE A 49 -6.55 -1.67 -11.34
N TYR A 50 -6.16 -1.27 -10.13
CA TYR A 50 -5.95 0.14 -9.82
C TYR A 50 -4.70 0.70 -10.47
N MET A 51 -3.68 -0.13 -10.71
CA MET A 51 -2.43 0.26 -11.40
C MET A 51 -2.67 0.53 -12.90
N SER A 52 -3.40 -0.34 -13.60
CA SER A 52 -3.73 -0.09 -15.03
C SER A 52 -4.54 1.19 -15.21
N ARG A 53 -5.53 1.41 -14.35
CA ARG A 53 -6.32 2.66 -14.34
C ARG A 53 -5.49 3.87 -13.91
N ALA A 54 -4.55 3.71 -12.99
CA ALA A 54 -3.62 4.77 -12.62
C ALA A 54 -2.71 5.17 -13.76
N ARG A 55 -2.33 4.20 -14.62
CA ARG A 55 -1.56 4.45 -15.84
C ARG A 55 -2.36 5.31 -16.83
N GLU A 56 -3.64 5.00 -17.03
CA GLU A 56 -4.54 5.83 -17.85
C GLU A 56 -4.58 7.29 -17.36
N ILE A 57 -4.73 7.50 -16.05
CA ILE A 57 -4.74 8.84 -15.45
C ILE A 57 -3.37 9.54 -15.59
N TYR A 58 -2.27 8.79 -15.44
CA TYR A 58 -0.91 9.30 -15.65
C TYR A 58 -0.72 9.79 -17.09
N ASP A 59 -1.21 9.02 -18.06
CA ASP A 59 -1.13 9.33 -19.49
C ASP A 59 -2.15 10.42 -19.93
N GLY A 60 -3.00 10.89 -19.01
CA GLY A 60 -3.90 12.03 -19.20
C GLY A 60 -5.35 11.68 -19.51
N HIS A 61 -5.72 10.40 -19.45
CA HIS A 61 -7.08 9.93 -19.68
C HIS A 61 -7.91 9.97 -18.38
N TRP A 62 -8.91 10.84 -18.36
CA TRP A 62 -9.87 10.93 -17.27
C TRP A 62 -11.31 11.03 -17.83
N PRO A 63 -12.25 10.17 -17.40
CA PRO A 63 -12.11 9.10 -16.40
C PRO A 63 -11.34 7.87 -16.95
N PRO A 64 -10.63 7.12 -16.09
CA PRO A 64 -9.92 5.91 -16.53
C PRO A 64 -10.91 4.84 -16.99
N VAL A 65 -10.63 4.23 -18.14
CA VAL A 65 -11.40 3.12 -18.71
C VAL A 65 -10.63 1.81 -18.58
N ASP A 66 -11.37 0.71 -18.52
CA ASP A 66 -10.77 -0.62 -18.48
C ASP A 66 -10.39 -1.07 -19.90
N LEU A 67 -9.08 -1.15 -20.18
CA LEU A 67 -8.57 -1.57 -21.49
C LEU A 67 -8.73 -3.07 -21.76
N HIS A 68 -9.04 -3.88 -20.73
CA HIS A 68 -9.02 -5.34 -20.83
C HIS A 68 -10.39 -5.99 -21.04
N PHE A 69 -11.50 -5.24 -20.99
CA PHE A 69 -12.84 -5.79 -21.21
C PHE A 69 -13.37 -5.48 -22.60
N LYS A 70 -13.79 -6.52 -23.33
CA LYS A 70 -14.50 -6.41 -24.62
C LYS A 70 -15.82 -5.63 -24.51
N GLU A 71 -16.42 -5.63 -23.33
CA GLU A 71 -17.60 -4.84 -23.00
C GLU A 71 -17.20 -3.82 -21.93
N GLN A 72 -17.14 -2.55 -22.31
CA GLN A 72 -16.90 -1.43 -21.41
C GLN A 72 -18.16 -1.22 -20.55
N THR A 73 -18.40 -2.12 -19.59
CA THR A 73 -19.39 -1.85 -18.56
C THR A 73 -18.83 -0.75 -17.66
N PRO A 74 -19.58 0.34 -17.41
CA PRO A 74 -19.15 1.37 -16.48
C PRO A 74 -19.07 0.75 -15.09
N THR A 75 -17.88 0.30 -14.72
CA THR A 75 -17.60 -0.15 -13.37
C THR A 75 -17.46 1.10 -12.53
N VAL A 76 -18.39 1.28 -11.58
CA VAL A 76 -18.33 2.30 -10.52
C VAL A 76 -17.26 1.90 -9.51
N LEU A 77 -16.03 1.75 -9.98
CA LEU A 77 -14.85 1.53 -9.15
C LEU A 77 -14.44 2.88 -8.57
N ASN A 78 -14.12 2.89 -7.28
CA ASN A 78 -13.65 4.09 -6.61
C ASN A 78 -12.41 4.62 -7.35
N ALA A 79 -12.47 5.85 -7.87
CA ALA A 79 -11.37 6.46 -8.63
C ALA A 79 -10.23 6.93 -7.71
N PHE A 80 -10.48 7.05 -6.40
CA PHE A 80 -9.53 7.61 -5.45
C PHE A 80 -8.21 6.81 -5.34
N PRO A 81 -8.22 5.47 -5.23
CA PRO A 81 -6.97 4.69 -5.21
C PRO A 81 -6.16 4.84 -6.50
N SER A 82 -6.81 4.80 -7.67
CA SER A 82 -6.15 5.00 -8.97
C SER A 82 -5.59 6.42 -9.12
N PHE A 83 -6.29 7.43 -8.61
CA PHE A 83 -5.81 8.81 -8.61
C PHE A 83 -4.54 8.97 -7.76
N ILE A 84 -4.53 8.45 -6.51
CA ILE A 84 -3.34 8.48 -5.65
C ILE A 84 -2.17 7.75 -6.31
N MET A 85 -2.42 6.57 -6.88
CA MET A 85 -1.41 5.80 -7.62
C MET A 85 -0.88 6.59 -8.81
N ALA A 86 -1.73 7.29 -9.57
CA ALA A 86 -1.32 8.11 -10.70
C ALA A 86 -0.44 9.29 -10.27
N GLN A 87 -0.74 9.95 -9.14
CA GLN A 87 0.13 11.01 -8.61
C GLN A 87 1.50 10.46 -8.20
N THR A 88 1.52 9.26 -7.61
CA THR A 88 2.77 8.60 -7.25
C THR A 88 3.56 8.20 -8.50
N LEU A 89 2.90 7.70 -9.55
CA LEU A 89 3.53 7.45 -10.86
C LEU A 89 4.18 8.71 -11.43
N LYS A 90 3.51 9.88 -11.34
CA LYS A 90 4.08 11.16 -11.78
C LYS A 90 5.38 11.51 -11.03
N LEU A 91 5.42 11.29 -9.72
CA LEU A 91 6.63 11.53 -8.90
C LEU A 91 7.81 10.63 -9.30
N PHE A 92 7.53 9.41 -9.78
CA PHE A 92 8.54 8.44 -10.19
C PHE A 92 8.65 8.26 -11.71
N HIS A 93 8.33 9.31 -12.49
CA HIS A 93 8.48 9.33 -13.95
C HIS A 93 7.83 8.14 -14.68
N GLY A 94 6.70 7.66 -14.16
CA GLY A 94 5.93 6.55 -14.74
C GLY A 94 6.46 5.16 -14.44
N ASN A 95 7.43 4.98 -13.54
CA ASN A 95 7.89 3.65 -13.10
C ASN A 95 6.87 3.01 -12.13
N PRO A 96 6.15 1.95 -12.55
CA PRO A 96 5.08 1.37 -11.74
C PRO A 96 5.59 0.60 -10.52
N ASN A 97 6.76 -0.03 -10.62
CA ASN A 97 7.32 -0.81 -9.52
C ASN A 97 7.74 0.11 -8.36
N THR A 98 8.46 1.19 -8.66
CA THR A 98 8.89 2.15 -7.63
C THR A 98 7.70 2.90 -7.04
N ALA A 99 6.74 3.31 -7.87
CA ALA A 99 5.53 3.98 -7.39
C ALA A 99 4.71 3.09 -6.46
N TYR A 100 4.55 1.81 -6.81
CA TYR A 100 3.84 0.84 -5.99
C TYR A 100 4.53 0.62 -4.64
N LEU A 101 5.85 0.41 -4.64
CA LEU A 101 6.64 0.24 -3.42
C LEU A 101 6.54 1.48 -2.51
N ALA A 102 6.55 2.68 -3.08
CA ALA A 102 6.37 3.91 -2.32
C ALA A 102 4.99 3.96 -1.64
N ILE A 103 3.91 3.54 -2.31
CA ILE A 103 2.57 3.50 -1.71
C ILE A 103 2.48 2.45 -0.60
N ILE A 104 3.03 1.26 -0.82
CA ILE A 104 3.10 0.20 0.20
C ILE A 104 3.87 0.64 1.44
N PHE A 105 4.84 1.55 1.30
CA PHE A 105 5.54 2.12 2.43
C PHE A 105 4.74 3.24 3.13
N ILE A 106 4.22 4.19 2.36
CA ILE A 106 3.61 5.43 2.89
C ILE A 106 2.22 5.16 3.49
N VAL A 107 1.36 4.41 2.79
CA VAL A 107 -0.04 4.24 3.19
C VAL A 107 -0.17 3.54 4.54
N PRO A 108 0.53 2.43 4.83
CA PRO A 108 0.48 1.82 6.16
C PRO A 108 1.02 2.72 7.28
N ALA A 109 2.05 3.52 6.99
CA ALA A 109 2.57 4.49 7.95
C ALA A 109 1.53 5.56 8.30
N ILE A 110 0.79 6.07 7.29
CA ILE A 110 -0.31 7.02 7.49
C ILE A 110 -1.46 6.36 8.26
N LEU A 111 -1.86 5.14 7.88
CA LEU A 111 -2.93 4.41 8.56
C LEU A 111 -2.59 4.14 10.03
N PHE A 112 -1.34 3.80 10.34
CA PHE A 112 -0.87 3.69 11.73
C PHE A 112 -1.10 4.98 12.51
N LEU A 113 -0.77 6.15 11.92
CA LEU A 113 -1.01 7.44 12.57
C LEU A 113 -2.52 7.69 12.77
N ILE A 114 -3.36 7.37 11.79
CA ILE A 114 -4.82 7.50 11.90
C ILE A 114 -5.35 6.62 13.05
N PHE A 115 -4.95 5.34 13.11
CA PHE A 115 -5.35 4.47 14.21
C PHE A 115 -4.81 4.94 15.55
N PHE A 116 -3.60 5.52 15.60
CA PHE A 116 -3.08 6.12 16.82
C PHE A 116 -3.96 7.28 17.29
N TRP A 117 -4.37 8.19 16.40
CA TRP A 117 -5.28 9.29 16.75
C TRP A 117 -6.62 8.77 17.25
N LEU A 118 -7.17 7.75 16.60
CA LEU A 118 -8.39 7.07 17.07
C LEU A 118 -8.18 6.44 18.45
N GLY A 119 -7.07 5.73 18.66
CA GLY A 119 -6.72 5.14 19.96
C GLY A 119 -6.52 6.20 21.06
N ARG A 120 -6.01 7.38 20.72
CA ARG A 120 -5.89 8.50 21.66
C ARG A 120 -7.25 9.02 22.11
N TYR A 121 -8.24 9.01 21.21
CA TYR A 121 -9.63 9.36 21.52
C TYR A 121 -10.31 8.31 22.41
N LEU A 122 -9.95 7.03 22.27
CA LEU A 122 -10.62 5.93 22.98
C LEU A 122 -10.05 5.62 24.36
N PHE A 123 -8.73 5.69 24.55
CA PHE A 123 -8.07 5.09 25.73
C PHE A 123 -7.41 6.09 26.68
N ASP A 124 -7.38 7.39 26.35
CA ASP A 124 -6.70 8.49 27.08
C ASP A 124 -5.21 8.27 27.43
N SER A 125 -4.65 7.09 27.14
CA SER A 125 -3.28 6.69 27.37
C SER A 125 -2.51 6.64 26.05
N PHE A 126 -1.29 7.18 26.07
CA PHE A 126 -0.39 7.13 24.92
C PHE A 126 0.00 5.70 24.56
N GLY A 127 0.31 4.86 25.57
CA GLY A 127 0.74 3.48 25.34
C GLY A 127 -0.36 2.62 24.71
N TRP A 128 -1.58 2.73 25.24
CA TRP A 128 -2.74 2.02 24.68
C TRP A 128 -3.09 2.48 23.27
N ALA A 129 -2.97 3.77 22.96
CA ALA A 129 -3.17 4.27 21.61
C ALA A 129 -2.14 3.72 20.61
N VAL A 130 -0.87 3.62 21.01
CA VAL A 130 0.19 3.02 20.17
C VAL A 130 -0.07 1.52 19.97
N PHE A 131 -0.42 0.79 21.03
CA PHE A 131 -0.77 -0.62 20.95
C PHE A 131 -1.96 -0.86 20.01
N PHE A 132 -3.03 -0.09 20.18
CA PHE A 132 -4.21 -0.13 19.31
C PHE A 132 -3.85 0.14 17.85
N ALA A 133 -2.97 1.10 17.59
CA ALA A 133 -2.51 1.41 16.24
C ALA A 133 -1.74 0.25 15.59
N TYR A 134 -0.87 -0.42 16.36
CA TYR A 134 -0.17 -1.61 15.89
C TYR A 134 -1.14 -2.76 15.59
N VAL A 135 -2.10 -3.02 16.48
CA VAL A 135 -3.12 -4.05 16.23
C VAL A 135 -3.89 -3.72 14.95
N GLY A 136 -4.45 -2.51 14.84
CA GLY A 136 -5.24 -2.11 13.66
C GLY A 136 -4.49 -2.25 12.33
N ILE A 137 -3.20 -1.90 12.30
CA ILE A 137 -2.42 -1.94 11.05
C ILE A 137 -1.80 -3.31 10.76
N LEU A 138 -1.52 -4.15 11.75
CA LEU A 138 -0.86 -5.44 11.54
C LEU A 138 -1.84 -6.62 11.44
N THR A 139 -3.07 -6.49 11.93
CA THR A 139 -4.10 -7.54 11.80
C THR A 139 -4.30 -8.02 10.36
N PRO A 140 -4.36 -7.17 9.32
CA PRO A 140 -4.49 -7.64 7.94
C PRO A 140 -3.35 -8.55 7.48
N ILE A 141 -2.11 -8.31 7.92
CA ILE A 141 -0.97 -9.17 7.62
C ILE A 141 -1.19 -10.56 8.22
N ALA A 142 -1.57 -10.62 9.49
CA ALA A 142 -1.85 -11.89 10.17
C ALA A 142 -2.99 -12.66 9.48
N LEU A 143 -4.08 -11.97 9.11
CA LEU A 143 -5.21 -12.59 8.41
C LEU A 143 -4.83 -13.13 7.03
N ARG A 144 -3.99 -12.39 6.26
CA ARG A 144 -3.50 -12.89 4.97
C ARG A 144 -2.64 -14.14 5.15
N ILE A 145 -1.69 -14.14 6.08
CA ILE A 145 -0.82 -15.31 6.35
C ILE A 145 -1.66 -16.53 6.73
N LEU A 146 -2.62 -16.38 7.66
CA LEU A 146 -3.47 -17.47 8.10
C LEU A 146 -4.37 -18.03 7.00
N ASN A 147 -4.80 -17.19 6.05
CA ASN A 147 -5.62 -17.62 4.92
C ASN A 147 -4.81 -18.27 3.78
N PHE A 148 -3.48 -18.12 3.74
CA PHE A 148 -2.64 -18.82 2.76
C PHE A 148 -2.46 -20.31 3.07
N ASP A 149 -2.63 -20.73 4.33
CA ASP A 149 -2.58 -22.14 4.75
C ASP A 149 -3.95 -22.86 4.67
N GLY A 150 -5.00 -22.15 4.21
CA GLY A 150 -6.39 -22.64 4.22
C GLY A 150 -7.05 -22.77 2.84
N ALA A 151 -6.27 -22.80 1.75
CA ALA A 151 -6.76 -22.99 0.38
C ALA A 151 -6.14 -24.22 -0.29
#